data_AF-A0A820YIV3-F1
#
_entry.id   AF-A0A820YIV3-F1
#
_cell.length_a   1.000
_cell.length_b   1.000
_cell.length_c   1.000
_cell.angle_alpha   90.00
_cell.angle_beta   90.00
_cell.angle_gamma   90.00
#
_symmetry.space_group_name_H-M   'P 1'
#
loop_
_entity.id
_entity.type
_entity.pdbx_description
1 polymer ?
#
loop_
_entity_poly.entity_id
_entity_poly.type
_entity_poly.pdbx_seq_one_letter_code
_entity_poly.pdbx_strand_id
1 'polypeptide(L)'
;MEDISVPFSEVHYLTLDKVGNVPIKKGTFQLLPSHVQAWLAQMIQLCTPRDVHICDGSEEEAETATKMLVEIGQLSPLKKYENCYICRTDPRDVARVESKTFLVTKDKHESVAHSREGVSGVLGLWKSPDEMKKEIDARFPGCMSGRTLYVIPFSMGPIGSPLSKIGVQVTDSAYVVLSMRVMTRVSSAIWGHLRHGEEFVRGLHCVGVPLPAEKPIVNNWPCNPEKTMVS
;
A
#
# COMPACT_ATOMS: atom_id res chain seq x y z
N MET A 1 6.94 -27.74 39.52
CA MET A 1 5.84 -27.13 38.74
C MET A 1 6.46 -26.72 37.43
N GLU A 2 6.13 -27.43 36.35
CA GLU A 2 6.53 -27.01 35.01
C GLU A 2 5.82 -25.70 34.71
N ASP A 3 6.59 -24.73 34.22
CA ASP A 3 6.13 -23.40 33.87
C ASP A 3 5.28 -23.51 32.59
N ILE A 4 3.98 -23.72 32.76
CA ILE A 4 3.03 -23.78 31.65
C ILE A 4 2.78 -22.34 31.19
N SER A 5 3.70 -21.79 30.39
CA SER A 5 3.44 -20.54 29.69
C SER A 5 2.42 -20.81 28.59
N VAL A 6 1.16 -20.44 28.84
CA VAL A 6 0.13 -20.47 27.79
C VAL A 6 0.44 -19.36 26.79
N PRO A 7 0.63 -19.64 25.49
CA PRO A 7 0.79 -18.60 24.50
C PRO A 7 -0.54 -17.84 24.37
N PHE A 8 -0.50 -16.53 24.60
CA PHE A 8 -1.65 -15.63 24.41
C PHE A 8 -1.24 -14.46 23.49
N SER A 9 -2.22 -13.84 22.85
CA SER A 9 -2.03 -12.65 22.01
C SER A 9 -3.13 -11.63 22.30
N GLU A 10 -2.75 -10.38 22.50
CA GLU A 10 -3.70 -9.28 22.62
C GLU A 10 -4.04 -8.74 21.22
N VAL A 11 -5.33 -8.54 20.97
CA VAL A 11 -5.83 -8.00 19.70
C VAL A 11 -6.60 -6.72 19.98
N HIS A 12 -6.11 -5.61 19.44
CA HIS A 12 -6.82 -4.35 19.47
C HIS A 12 -7.73 -4.23 18.23
N TYR A 13 -8.87 -3.57 18.39
CA TYR A 13 -9.80 -3.32 17.30
C TYR A 13 -9.95 -1.82 17.05
N LEU A 14 -9.98 -1.45 15.77
CA LEU A 14 -10.50 -0.16 15.33
C LEU A 14 -11.97 -0.33 14.97
N THR A 15 -12.85 0.38 15.66
CA THR A 15 -14.29 0.38 15.35
C THR A 15 -14.62 1.57 14.46
N LEU A 16 -15.17 1.30 13.28
CA LEU A 16 -15.60 2.31 12.31
C LEU A 16 -17.07 2.10 11.96
N ASP A 17 -17.87 3.17 11.92
CA ASP A 17 -19.33 3.10 11.78
C ASP A 17 -19.82 2.24 10.60
N LYS A 18 -19.10 2.24 9.46
CA LYS A 18 -19.52 1.53 8.24
C LYS A 18 -18.91 0.13 8.07
N VAL A 19 -17.81 -0.16 8.75
CA VAL A 19 -17.05 -1.42 8.56
C VAL A 19 -17.13 -2.33 9.79
N GLY A 20 -17.47 -1.76 10.95
CA GLY A 20 -17.46 -2.46 12.22
C GLY A 20 -16.05 -2.55 12.80
N ASN A 21 -15.76 -3.67 13.46
CA ASN A 21 -14.50 -3.90 14.15
C ASN A 21 -13.45 -4.46 13.19
N VAL A 22 -12.37 -3.72 12.97
CA VAL A 22 -11.22 -4.16 12.19
C VAL A 22 -10.04 -4.42 13.14
N PRO A 23 -9.55 -5.66 13.24
CA PRO A 23 -8.43 -5.99 14.13
C PRO A 23 -7.13 -5.36 13.62
N ILE A 24 -6.33 -4.86 14.56
CA ILE A 24 -4.95 -4.44 14.34
C ILE A 24 -4.07 -5.65 14.65
N LYS A 25 -3.60 -6.31 13.58
CA LYS A 25 -2.77 -7.51 13.66
C LYS A 25 -1.37 -7.22 14.19
N LYS A 26 -0.82 -6.04 13.88
CA LYS A 26 0.49 -5.58 14.35
C LYS A 26 0.52 -4.07 14.51
N GLY A 27 1.18 -3.62 15.58
CA GLY A 27 1.39 -2.21 15.91
C GLY A 27 0.27 -1.60 16.74
N THR A 28 0.43 -0.34 17.13
CA THR A 28 -0.51 0.37 18.01
C THR A 28 -1.04 1.60 17.31
N PHE A 29 -2.30 1.54 16.85
CA PHE A 29 -2.92 2.62 16.08
C PHE A 29 -3.00 3.95 16.85
N GLN A 30 -3.20 3.88 18.16
CA GLN A 30 -3.31 5.03 19.06
C GLN A 30 -2.00 5.83 19.16
N LEU A 31 -0.85 5.22 18.87
CA LEU A 31 0.46 5.88 18.89
C LEU A 31 0.76 6.63 17.58
N LEU A 32 -0.06 6.47 16.55
CA LEU A 32 0.11 7.18 15.30
C LEU A 32 -0.29 8.67 15.46
N PRO A 33 0.30 9.60 14.69
CA PRO A 33 -0.16 10.99 14.69
C PRO A 33 -1.66 11.09 14.31
N SER A 34 -2.40 11.98 14.96
CA SER A 34 -3.86 12.15 14.80
C SER A 34 -4.32 12.31 13.34
N HIS A 35 -3.60 13.11 12.55
CA HIS A 35 -3.87 13.33 11.13
C HIS A 35 -3.60 12.08 10.27
N VAL A 36 -2.67 11.21 10.68
CA VAL A 36 -2.45 9.88 10.08
C VAL A 36 -3.59 8.95 10.47
N GLN A 37 -3.99 8.91 11.74
CA GLN A 37 -5.13 8.11 12.20
C GLN A 37 -6.41 8.44 11.42
N ALA A 38 -6.70 9.74 11.26
CA ALA A 38 -7.88 10.20 10.52
C ALA A 38 -7.86 9.75 9.06
N TRP A 39 -6.70 9.85 8.39
CA TRP A 39 -6.56 9.39 7.01
C TRP A 39 -6.65 7.85 6.91
N LEU A 40 -6.00 7.10 7.81
CA LEU A 40 -6.08 5.65 7.83
C LEU A 40 -7.50 5.15 8.08
N ALA A 41 -8.25 5.78 8.99
CA ALA A 41 -9.66 5.46 9.21
C ALA A 41 -10.49 5.61 7.93
N GLN A 42 -10.23 6.65 7.12
CA GLN A 42 -10.86 6.82 5.81
C GLN A 42 -10.47 5.70 4.84
N MET A 43 -9.19 5.31 4.80
CA MET A 43 -8.70 4.25 3.90
C MET A 43 -9.25 2.87 4.28
N ILE A 44 -9.29 2.55 5.58
CA ILE A 44 -9.87 1.31 6.11
C ILE A 44 -11.36 1.28 5.81
N GLN A 45 -12.07 2.40 6.01
CA GLN A 45 -13.49 2.50 5.67
C GLN A 45 -13.76 2.29 4.17
N LEU A 46 -12.90 2.85 3.31
CA LEU A 46 -13.03 2.71 1.86
C LEU A 46 -12.72 1.29 1.39
N CYS A 47 -11.60 0.72 1.82
CA CYS A 47 -11.07 -0.53 1.27
C CYS A 47 -11.59 -1.79 1.97
N THR A 48 -12.15 -1.65 3.18
CA THR A 48 -12.71 -2.71 4.03
C THR A 48 -11.78 -3.93 4.18
N PRO A 49 -10.54 -3.77 4.68
CA PRO A 49 -9.63 -4.88 4.89
C PRO A 49 -10.09 -5.82 6.01
N ARG A 50 -9.59 -7.06 6.00
CA ARG A 50 -9.79 -8.04 7.08
C ARG A 50 -9.09 -7.62 8.37
N ASP A 51 -7.87 -7.10 8.25
CA ASP A 51 -7.03 -6.68 9.37
C ASP A 51 -6.05 -5.60 8.92
N VAL A 52 -5.47 -4.89 9.89
CA VAL A 52 -4.47 -3.84 9.67
C VAL A 52 -3.14 -4.25 10.26
N HIS A 53 -2.06 -4.07 9.49
CA HIS A 53 -0.68 -4.32 9.92
C HIS A 53 0.12 -3.02 9.79
N ILE A 54 0.53 -2.43 10.90
CA ILE A 54 1.38 -1.24 10.89
C ILE A 54 2.84 -1.69 10.83
N CYS A 55 3.51 -1.40 9.71
CA CYS A 55 4.88 -1.82 9.46
C CYS A 55 5.86 -1.06 10.35
N ASP A 56 6.85 -1.78 10.89
CA ASP A 56 7.95 -1.20 11.66
C ASP A 56 9.29 -1.23 10.91
N GLY A 57 9.38 -1.96 9.79
CA GLY A 57 10.59 -2.08 8.98
C GLY A 57 11.66 -3.02 9.55
N SER A 58 11.36 -3.73 10.65
CA SER A 58 12.29 -4.67 11.29
C SER A 58 12.68 -5.83 10.37
N GLU A 59 13.79 -6.50 10.70
CA GLU A 59 14.19 -7.73 10.00
C GLU A 59 13.19 -8.86 10.25
N GLU A 60 12.69 -9.01 11.49
CA GLU A 60 11.67 -10.00 11.85
C GLU A 60 10.38 -9.84 11.02
N GLU A 61 9.95 -8.60 10.77
CA GLU A 61 8.83 -8.30 9.88
C GLU A 61 9.10 -8.76 8.44
N ALA A 62 10.31 -8.49 7.95
CA ALA A 62 10.71 -8.88 6.61
C ALA A 62 10.79 -10.41 6.47
N GLU A 63 11.36 -11.11 7.45
CA GLU A 63 11.44 -12.56 7.50
C GLU A 63 10.04 -13.20 7.53
N THR A 64 9.14 -12.66 8.36
CA THR A 64 7.75 -13.14 8.47
C THR A 64 7.00 -12.96 7.16
N ALA A 65 7.10 -11.78 6.54
CA ALA A 65 6.46 -11.51 5.26
C ALA A 65 7.05 -12.37 4.13
N THR A 66 8.37 -12.57 4.13
CA THR A 66 9.06 -13.39 3.14
C THR A 66 8.65 -14.86 3.26
N LYS A 67 8.62 -15.41 4.47
CA LYS A 67 8.18 -16.77 4.74
C LYS A 67 6.75 -16.99 4.25
N MET A 68 5.83 -16.08 4.61
CA MET A 68 4.45 -16.11 4.13
C MET A 68 4.37 -16.11 2.59
N LEU A 69 5.13 -15.24 1.92
CA LEU A 69 5.12 -15.14 0.46
C LEU A 69 5.72 -16.39 -0.23
N VAL A 70 6.68 -17.06 0.40
CA VAL A 70 7.21 -18.34 -0.06
C VAL A 70 6.18 -19.46 0.14
N GLU A 71 5.50 -19.50 1.29
CA GLU A 71 4.47 -20.49 1.60
C GLU A 71 3.29 -20.43 0.61
N ILE A 72 2.85 -19.22 0.22
CA ILE A 72 1.80 -19.06 -0.79
C ILE A 72 2.31 -19.18 -2.24
N GLY A 73 3.61 -19.42 -2.44
CA GLY A 73 4.22 -19.63 -3.75
C GLY A 73 4.36 -18.37 -4.62
N GLN A 74 4.25 -17.17 -4.04
CA GLN A 74 4.50 -15.91 -4.75
C GLN A 74 5.99 -15.60 -4.85
N LEU A 75 6.78 -16.01 -3.85
CA LEU A 75 8.24 -15.97 -3.87
C LEU A 75 8.83 -17.38 -3.92
N SER A 76 10.02 -17.51 -4.50
CA SER A 76 10.83 -18.72 -4.43
C SER A 76 12.27 -18.40 -4.03
N PRO A 77 12.88 -19.11 -3.06
CA PRO A 77 14.25 -18.86 -2.67
C PRO A 77 15.25 -19.25 -3.77
N LEU A 78 16.23 -18.40 -4.02
CA LEU A 78 17.31 -18.65 -4.96
C LEU A 78 18.49 -19.33 -4.23
N LYS A 79 18.49 -20.67 -4.21
CA LYS A 79 19.46 -21.51 -3.46
C LYS A 79 20.95 -21.22 -3.70
N LYS A 80 21.29 -20.51 -4.77
CA LYS A 80 22.67 -20.13 -5.10
C LYS A 80 23.17 -18.92 -4.32
N TYR A 81 22.26 -18.11 -3.76
CA TYR A 81 22.57 -16.83 -3.15
C TYR A 81 21.94 -16.72 -1.76
N GLU A 82 22.56 -15.91 -0.90
CA GLU A 82 22.04 -15.64 0.44
C GLU A 82 20.93 -14.60 0.39
N ASN A 83 19.84 -14.84 1.12
CA ASN A 83 18.69 -13.93 1.25
C ASN A 83 18.15 -13.38 -0.08
N CYS A 84 18.17 -14.19 -1.15
CA CYS A 84 17.69 -13.82 -2.47
C CYS A 84 16.46 -14.63 -2.87
N TYR A 85 15.49 -13.95 -3.49
CA TYR A 85 14.22 -14.55 -3.90
C TYR A 85 13.87 -14.14 -5.33
N ILE A 86 13.12 -14.98 -6.01
CA ILE A 86 12.52 -14.68 -7.31
C ILE A 86 11.00 -14.61 -7.18
N CYS A 87 10.42 -13.58 -7.78
CA CYS A 87 8.99 -13.40 -7.99
C CYS A 87 8.71 -13.49 -9.49
N ARG A 88 7.61 -14.13 -9.89
CA ARG A 88 7.14 -14.13 -11.29
C ARG A 88 5.75 -13.53 -11.32
N THR A 89 5.58 -12.41 -12.01
CA THR A 89 4.31 -11.69 -12.07
C THR A 89 3.35 -12.32 -13.09
N ASP A 90 2.10 -11.86 -13.11
CA ASP A 90 1.21 -12.05 -14.25
C ASP A 90 1.84 -11.32 -15.47
N PRO A 91 1.94 -11.94 -16.66
CA PRO A 91 2.54 -11.31 -17.83
C PRO A 91 1.84 -10.01 -18.28
N ARG A 92 0.62 -9.75 -17.80
CA ARG A 92 -0.13 -8.51 -18.04
C ARG A 92 0.27 -7.37 -17.09
N ASP A 93 1.05 -7.66 -16.06
CA ASP A 93 1.51 -6.73 -15.03
C ASP A 93 3.04 -6.82 -14.87
N VAL A 94 3.75 -6.28 -15.87
CA VAL A 94 5.22 -6.40 -16.01
C VAL A 94 5.93 -5.06 -16.14
N ALA A 95 5.19 -3.98 -16.36
CA ALA A 95 5.75 -2.68 -16.67
C ALA A 95 4.78 -1.55 -16.30
N ARG A 96 5.32 -0.33 -16.23
CA ARG A 96 4.51 0.89 -16.15
C ARG A 96 3.59 0.96 -17.38
N VAL A 97 2.33 1.31 -17.16
CA VAL A 97 1.35 1.52 -18.22
C VAL A 97 1.07 3.02 -18.35
N GLU A 98 1.88 3.71 -19.14
CA GLU A 98 1.83 5.18 -19.27
C GLU A 98 0.45 5.69 -19.70
N SER A 99 -0.28 4.91 -20.52
CA SER A 99 -1.66 5.23 -20.91
C SER A 99 -2.68 5.18 -19.77
N LYS A 100 -2.28 4.70 -18.58
CA LYS A 100 -3.10 4.59 -17.37
C LYS A 100 -2.51 5.38 -16.19
N THR A 101 -1.54 6.25 -16.45
CA THR A 101 -0.89 7.11 -15.46
C THR A 101 -1.28 8.57 -15.70
N PHE A 102 -1.95 9.19 -14.74
CA PHE A 102 -2.53 10.51 -14.88
C PHE A 102 -1.99 11.49 -13.83
N LEU A 103 -1.99 12.78 -14.16
CA LEU A 103 -1.87 13.87 -13.21
C LEU A 103 -3.27 14.48 -13.02
N VAL A 104 -3.62 14.78 -11.76
CA VAL A 104 -4.93 15.33 -11.41
C VAL A 104 -4.75 16.74 -10.85
N THR A 105 -5.09 17.72 -11.68
CA THR A 105 -5.07 19.15 -11.35
C THR A 105 -6.43 19.76 -11.71
N LYS A 106 -6.81 20.87 -11.05
CA LYS A 106 -8.10 21.54 -11.35
C LYS A 106 -8.12 22.06 -12.77
N ASP A 107 -7.05 22.76 -13.17
CA ASP A 107 -6.83 23.15 -14.54
C ASP A 107 -5.93 22.11 -15.23
N LYS A 108 -6.33 21.68 -16.43
CA LYS A 108 -5.56 20.78 -17.28
C LYS A 108 -4.16 21.32 -17.57
N HIS A 109 -4.03 22.62 -17.79
CA HIS A 109 -2.79 23.21 -18.26
C HIS A 109 -1.74 23.46 -17.18
N GLU A 110 -2.08 23.20 -15.90
CA GLU A 110 -1.12 23.11 -14.80
C GLU A 110 -0.27 21.83 -14.88
N SER A 111 -0.76 20.78 -15.53
CA SER A 111 -0.08 19.47 -15.61
C SER A 111 0.33 19.08 -17.03
N VAL A 112 -0.38 19.53 -18.06
CA VAL A 112 -0.05 19.21 -19.45
C VAL A 112 -0.03 20.45 -20.36
N ALA A 113 0.99 20.53 -21.21
CA ALA A 113 1.14 21.66 -22.15
C ALA A 113 -0.01 21.73 -23.16
N HIS A 114 -0.28 22.93 -23.66
CA HIS A 114 -1.15 23.11 -24.82
C HIS A 114 -0.58 22.33 -26.01
N SER A 115 -1.42 21.52 -26.63
CA SER A 115 -1.10 20.80 -27.86
C SER A 115 -1.93 21.36 -29.00
N ARG A 116 -1.39 21.33 -30.22
CA ARG A 116 -2.16 21.70 -31.41
C ARG A 116 -3.33 20.72 -31.59
N GLU A 117 -4.39 21.18 -32.26
CA GLU A 117 -5.54 20.35 -32.59
C GLU A 117 -5.10 19.09 -33.36
N GLY A 118 -5.66 17.93 -32.99
CA GLY A 118 -5.29 16.63 -33.56
C GLY A 118 -3.97 16.03 -33.05
N VAL A 119 -3.20 16.73 -32.21
CA VAL A 119 -1.95 16.22 -31.63
C VAL A 119 -2.17 15.78 -30.18
N SER A 120 -1.89 14.51 -29.89
CA SER A 120 -1.84 14.00 -28.53
C SER A 120 -0.55 14.44 -27.83
N GLY A 121 -0.67 15.02 -26.65
CA GLY A 121 0.49 15.35 -25.82
C GLY A 121 1.22 14.08 -25.35
N VAL A 122 2.54 14.11 -25.37
CA VAL A 122 3.41 13.00 -24.92
C VAL A 122 4.08 13.27 -23.57
N LEU A 123 3.84 14.45 -22.98
CA LEU A 123 4.47 14.91 -21.73
C LEU A 123 3.73 14.44 -20.47
N GLY A 124 2.57 13.83 -20.62
CA GLY A 124 1.74 13.35 -19.52
C GLY A 124 0.27 13.27 -19.91
N LEU A 125 -0.50 12.55 -19.10
CA LEU A 125 -1.95 12.51 -19.21
C LEU A 125 -2.56 13.29 -18.05
N TRP A 126 -3.64 14.01 -18.33
CA TRP A 126 -4.41 14.70 -17.32
C TRP A 126 -5.80 14.08 -17.19
N LYS A 127 -6.32 14.06 -15.97
CA LYS A 127 -7.71 13.72 -15.68
C LYS A 127 -8.25 14.73 -14.65
N SER A 128 -9.49 15.16 -14.81
CA SER A 128 -10.08 16.12 -13.88
C SER A 128 -10.29 15.50 -12.48
N PRO A 129 -10.39 16.31 -11.41
CA PRO A 129 -10.70 15.81 -10.07
C PRO A 129 -12.02 15.01 -10.01
N ASP A 130 -13.05 15.44 -10.74
CA ASP A 130 -14.35 14.77 -10.76
C ASP A 130 -14.30 13.43 -11.49
N GLU A 131 -13.55 13.35 -12.59
CA GLU A 131 -13.30 12.09 -13.27
C GLU A 131 -12.50 11.14 -12.38
N MET A 132 -11.42 11.62 -11.74
CA MET A 132 -10.62 10.79 -10.83
C MET A 132 -11.45 10.26 -9.67
N LYS A 133 -12.34 11.09 -9.11
CA LYS A 133 -13.28 10.64 -8.06
C LYS A 133 -14.15 9.48 -8.53
N LYS A 134 -14.73 9.55 -9.74
CA LYS A 134 -15.50 8.43 -10.31
C LYS A 134 -14.66 7.17 -10.49
N GLU A 135 -13.40 7.32 -10.90
CA GLU A 135 -12.50 6.17 -11.03
C GLU A 135 -12.18 5.51 -9.68
N ILE A 136 -12.00 6.32 -8.63
CA ILE A 136 -11.80 5.84 -7.25
C ILE A 136 -13.05 5.09 -6.77
N ASP A 137 -14.23 5.71 -6.90
CA ASP A 137 -15.52 5.14 -6.48
C ASP A 137 -15.84 3.82 -7.21
N ALA A 138 -15.34 3.63 -8.44
CA ALA A 138 -15.52 2.41 -9.23
C ALA A 138 -14.52 1.27 -8.90
N ARG A 139 -13.50 1.53 -8.07
CA ARG A 139 -12.37 0.61 -7.83
C ARG A 139 -12.10 0.29 -6.38
N PHE A 140 -12.06 1.29 -5.51
CA PHE A 140 -11.55 1.14 -4.15
C PHE A 140 -12.59 0.69 -3.11
N PRO A 141 -13.90 0.98 -3.23
CA PRO A 141 -14.88 0.46 -2.29
C PRO A 141 -14.78 -1.07 -2.16
N GLY A 142 -14.40 -1.54 -0.97
CA GLY A 142 -14.29 -2.98 -0.67
C GLY A 142 -13.10 -3.72 -1.30
N CYS A 143 -12.16 -3.01 -1.92
CA CYS A 143 -11.13 -3.63 -2.75
C CYS A 143 -10.13 -4.53 -1.98
N MET A 144 -10.04 -4.38 -0.66
CA MET A 144 -9.16 -5.16 0.21
C MET A 144 -9.93 -6.19 1.06
N SER A 145 -11.21 -6.46 0.76
CA SER A 145 -11.98 -7.47 1.48
C SER A 145 -11.24 -8.80 1.56
N GLY A 146 -11.14 -9.35 2.78
CA GLY A 146 -10.41 -10.58 3.08
C GLY A 146 -8.87 -10.46 3.10
N ARG A 147 -8.30 -9.28 2.83
CA ARG A 147 -6.85 -9.02 2.82
C ARG A 147 -6.40 -8.16 3.99
N THR A 148 -5.12 -8.26 4.34
CA THR A 148 -4.46 -7.34 5.28
C THR A 148 -4.19 -6.01 4.58
N LEU A 149 -4.53 -4.90 5.23
CA LEU A 149 -4.05 -3.57 4.87
C LEU A 149 -2.75 -3.29 5.63
N TYR A 150 -1.64 -3.22 4.91
CA TYR A 150 -0.35 -2.83 5.45
C TYR A 150 -0.20 -1.31 5.44
N VAL A 151 0.24 -0.72 6.55
CA VAL A 151 0.56 0.70 6.69
C VAL A 151 2.08 0.85 6.72
N ILE A 152 2.65 1.41 5.66
CA ILE A 152 4.09 1.56 5.46
C ILE A 152 4.47 3.03 5.70
N PRO A 153 5.02 3.40 6.87
CA PRO A 153 5.71 4.69 7.02
C PRO A 153 7.02 4.64 6.25
N PHE A 154 7.27 5.62 5.39
CA PHE A 154 8.54 5.71 4.66
C PHE A 154 9.10 7.13 4.58
N SER A 155 10.43 7.22 4.54
CA SER A 155 11.16 8.46 4.29
C SER A 155 11.89 8.38 2.95
N MET A 156 11.64 9.38 2.10
CA MET A 156 12.39 9.65 0.88
C MET A 156 13.60 10.52 1.25
N GLY A 157 14.70 9.85 1.60
CA GLY A 157 15.92 10.45 2.12
C GLY A 157 16.23 9.99 3.54
N PRO A 158 17.40 10.35 4.11
CA PRO A 158 17.74 10.04 5.50
C PRO A 158 16.67 10.58 6.45
N ILE A 159 16.25 9.78 7.41
CA ILE A 159 15.24 10.18 8.41
C ILE A 159 15.77 11.40 9.18
N GLY A 160 14.94 12.44 9.32
CA GLY A 160 15.30 13.69 9.99
C GLY A 160 16.09 14.68 9.13
N SER A 161 16.45 14.34 7.88
CA SER A 161 17.07 15.31 6.97
C SER A 161 16.10 16.43 6.61
N PRO A 162 16.53 17.70 6.55
CA PRO A 162 15.66 18.82 6.14
C PRO A 162 15.19 18.72 4.69
N LEU A 163 15.84 17.89 3.86
CA LEU A 163 15.46 17.64 2.48
C LEU A 163 14.59 16.38 2.31
N SER A 164 14.45 15.58 3.38
CA SER A 164 13.63 14.37 3.32
C SER A 164 12.14 14.70 3.25
N LYS A 165 11.37 13.80 2.65
CA LYS A 165 9.92 13.83 2.65
C LYS A 165 9.37 12.53 3.19
N ILE A 166 8.43 12.65 4.11
CA ILE A 166 7.76 11.49 4.72
C ILE A 166 6.49 11.20 3.93
N GLY A 167 6.24 9.91 3.72
CA GLY A 167 4.99 9.39 3.19
C GLY A 167 4.48 8.25 4.04
N VAL A 168 3.18 7.99 3.90
CA VAL A 168 2.54 6.79 4.43
C VAL A 168 1.82 6.13 3.26
N GLN A 169 2.24 4.91 2.93
CA GLN A 169 1.59 4.11 1.91
C GLN A 169 0.74 3.02 2.56
N VAL A 170 -0.52 2.90 2.14
CA VAL A 170 -1.33 1.72 2.43
C VAL A 170 -1.35 0.78 1.22
N THR A 171 -1.23 -0.52 1.47
CA THR A 171 -1.20 -1.55 0.43
C THR A 171 -1.77 -2.87 0.95
N ASP A 172 -2.35 -3.68 0.07
CA ASP A 172 -2.75 -5.06 0.36
C ASP A 172 -1.74 -6.12 -0.12
N SER A 173 -0.56 -5.68 -0.55
CA SER A 173 0.50 -6.52 -1.08
C SER A 173 1.72 -6.55 -0.16
N ALA A 174 2.00 -7.72 0.44
CA ALA A 174 3.22 -7.95 1.20
C ALA A 174 4.48 -7.90 0.32
N TYR A 175 4.37 -8.18 -0.98
CA TYR A 175 5.47 -7.97 -1.92
C TYR A 175 5.86 -6.48 -2.00
N VAL A 176 4.86 -5.58 -1.99
CA VAL A 176 5.11 -4.13 -1.93
C VAL A 176 5.76 -3.75 -0.60
N VAL A 177 5.35 -4.34 0.53
CA VAL A 177 5.98 -4.10 1.84
C VAL A 177 7.49 -4.42 1.80
N LEU A 178 7.86 -5.63 1.32
CA LEU A 178 9.26 -6.03 1.21
C LEU A 178 10.05 -5.12 0.27
N SER A 179 9.46 -4.78 -0.88
CA SER A 179 10.12 -3.91 -1.86
C SER A 179 10.32 -2.50 -1.32
N MET A 180 9.30 -1.93 -0.65
CA MET A 180 9.39 -0.60 -0.04
C MET A 180 10.44 -0.55 1.06
N ARG A 181 10.59 -1.63 1.85
CA ARG A 181 11.64 -1.75 2.87
C ARG A 181 13.05 -1.65 2.27
N VAL A 182 13.26 -2.21 1.08
CA VAL A 182 14.56 -2.14 0.38
C VAL A 182 14.78 -0.77 -0.28
N MET A 183 13.74 -0.24 -0.93
CA MET A 183 13.85 0.95 -1.79
C MET A 183 13.76 2.27 -1.03
N THR A 184 13.20 2.27 0.17
CA THR A 184 12.99 3.45 1.00
C THR A 184 13.44 3.19 2.43
N ARG A 185 13.42 4.20 3.30
CA ARG A 185 13.64 3.99 4.73
C ARG A 185 12.29 3.74 5.37
N VAL A 186 12.00 2.51 5.76
CA VAL A 186 10.82 2.13 6.54
C VAL A 186 11.23 1.93 7.98
N SER A 187 10.62 2.66 8.92
CA SER A 187 10.93 2.58 10.33
C SER A 187 9.81 3.18 11.19
N SER A 188 9.58 2.60 12.37
CA SER A 188 8.71 3.20 13.39
C SER A 188 9.19 4.56 13.88
N ALA A 189 10.49 4.88 13.78
CA ALA A 189 11.04 6.18 14.16
C ALA A 189 10.44 7.34 13.35
N ILE A 190 9.93 7.07 12.15
CA ILE A 190 9.30 8.06 11.27
C ILE A 190 8.10 8.72 11.93
N TRP A 191 7.36 7.99 12.77
CA TRP A 191 6.21 8.56 13.48
C TRP A 191 6.60 9.70 14.42
N GLY A 192 7.80 9.66 15.02
CA GLY A 192 8.34 10.75 15.84
C GLY A 192 8.79 11.97 15.03
N HIS A 193 9.01 11.81 13.73
CA HIS A 193 9.36 12.90 12.82
C HIS A 193 8.15 13.54 12.13
N LEU A 194 6.97 12.91 12.19
CA LEU A 194 5.70 13.49 11.77
C LEU A 194 5.11 14.28 12.94
N ARG A 195 5.45 15.57 13.04
CA ARG A 195 4.87 16.42 14.09
C ARG A 195 3.36 16.58 13.87
N HIS A 196 2.65 17.00 14.91
CA HIS A 196 1.21 17.19 14.84
C HIS A 196 0.84 18.23 13.75
N GLY A 197 0.16 17.80 12.69
CA GLY A 197 -0.30 18.65 11.60
C GLY A 197 0.71 18.84 10.46
N GLU A 198 1.87 18.18 10.50
CA GLU A 198 2.77 18.16 9.34
C GLU A 198 2.15 17.38 8.18
N GLU A 199 2.44 17.82 6.96
CA GLU A 199 2.00 17.12 5.76
C GLU A 199 2.87 15.89 5.50
N PHE A 200 2.21 14.84 5.00
CA PHE A 200 2.87 13.64 4.50
C PHE A 200 2.26 13.23 3.17
N VAL A 201 3.06 12.58 2.33
CA VAL A 201 2.57 12.04 1.06
C VAL A 201 1.68 10.82 1.34
N ARG A 202 0.41 10.91 0.94
CA ARG A 202 -0.59 9.84 1.11
C ARG A 202 -0.54 8.90 -0.09
N GLY A 203 -0.07 7.68 0.13
CA GLY A 203 -0.08 6.62 -0.89
C GLY A 203 -1.20 5.62 -0.63
N LEU A 204 -2.10 5.41 -1.59
CA LEU A 204 -3.09 4.34 -1.56
C LEU A 204 -2.82 3.39 -2.72
N HIS A 205 -2.49 2.14 -2.41
CA HIS A 205 -2.25 1.08 -3.39
C HIS A 205 -3.16 -0.12 -3.09
N CYS A 206 -3.67 -0.76 -4.14
CA CYS A 206 -4.42 -2.01 -4.04
C CYS A 206 -4.18 -2.82 -5.31
N VAL A 207 -3.98 -4.14 -5.20
CA VAL A 207 -3.86 -5.02 -6.36
C VAL A 207 -5.18 -5.22 -7.12
N GLY A 208 -6.30 -4.85 -6.49
CA GLY A 208 -7.64 -4.84 -7.12
C GLY A 208 -8.29 -6.23 -7.22
N VAL A 209 -7.94 -7.14 -6.31
CA VAL A 209 -8.43 -8.53 -6.29
C VAL A 209 -8.94 -8.88 -4.89
N PRO A 210 -10.12 -8.40 -4.44
CA PRO A 210 -10.69 -8.79 -3.14
C PRO A 210 -10.90 -10.31 -3.04
N LEU A 211 -11.01 -10.83 -1.82
CA LEU A 211 -11.23 -12.26 -1.56
C LEU A 211 -12.70 -12.54 -1.18
N PRO A 212 -13.29 -13.66 -1.65
CA PRO A 212 -12.71 -14.63 -2.59
C PRO A 212 -12.51 -14.02 -3.98
N ALA A 213 -11.43 -14.42 -4.67
CA ALA A 213 -11.06 -13.85 -5.96
C ALA A 213 -12.08 -14.23 -7.05
N GLU A 214 -12.60 -13.24 -7.77
CA GLU A 214 -13.56 -13.45 -8.87
C GLU A 214 -12.92 -14.07 -10.11
N LYS A 215 -11.61 -13.83 -10.32
CA LYS A 215 -10.84 -14.29 -11.48
C LYS A 215 -9.68 -15.19 -11.02
N PRO A 216 -9.26 -16.16 -11.85
CA PRO A 216 -8.06 -16.97 -11.58
C PRO A 216 -6.81 -16.10 -11.41
N ILE A 217 -5.98 -16.45 -10.43
CA ILE A 217 -4.70 -15.79 -10.18
C ILE A 217 -3.62 -16.52 -10.99
N VAL A 218 -2.91 -15.78 -11.85
CA VAL A 218 -1.80 -16.31 -12.66
C VAL A 218 -0.49 -16.14 -11.87
N ASN A 219 0.34 -17.18 -11.82
CA ASN A 219 1.65 -17.16 -11.16
C ASN A 219 1.63 -16.72 -9.67
N ASN A 220 0.51 -16.94 -8.96
CA ASN A 220 0.30 -16.41 -7.60
C ASN A 220 0.47 -14.88 -7.50
N TRP A 221 0.26 -14.16 -8.61
CA TRP A 221 0.37 -12.70 -8.69
C TRP A 221 -1.01 -12.06 -8.84
N PRO A 222 -1.63 -11.58 -7.75
CA PRO A 222 -2.91 -10.88 -7.85
C PRO A 222 -2.71 -9.52 -8.53
N CYS A 223 -3.47 -9.27 -9.59
CA CYS A 223 -3.52 -7.99 -10.29
C CYS A 223 -4.87 -7.81 -10.99
N ASN A 224 -5.21 -6.58 -11.36
CA ASN A 224 -6.40 -6.24 -12.13
C ASN A 224 -6.04 -5.40 -13.37
N PRO A 225 -5.50 -6.02 -14.43
CA PRO A 225 -4.97 -5.29 -15.59
C PRO A 225 -6.02 -4.44 -16.30
N GLU A 226 -7.29 -4.85 -16.29
CA GLU A 226 -8.36 -4.10 -16.95
C GLU A 226 -8.64 -2.78 -16.24
N LYS A 227 -8.57 -2.76 -14.90
CA LYS A 227 -8.86 -1.58 -14.06
C LYS A 227 -7.62 -0.84 -13.56
N THR A 228 -6.41 -1.18 -14.00
CA THR A 228 -5.17 -0.46 -13.61
C THR A 228 -5.33 1.05 -13.77
N MET A 229 -4.88 1.80 -12.76
CA MET A 229 -4.82 3.26 -12.80
C MET A 229 -3.77 3.74 -11.80
N VAL A 230 -2.99 4.74 -12.19
CA VAL A 230 -2.00 5.42 -11.35
C VAL A 230 -2.26 6.93 -11.44
N SER A 231 -2.24 7.61 -10.30
CA SER A 231 -2.45 9.05 -10.20
C SER A 231 -1.58 9.67 -9.11
#